data_AF-N8YNT0-F1
#
_entry.id   AF-N8YNT0-F1
#
_cell.length_a   1.000
_cell.length_b   1.000
_cell.length_c   1.000
_cell.angle_alpha   90.00
_cell.angle_beta   90.00
_cell.angle_gamma   90.00
#
_symmetry.space_group_name_H-M   'P 1'
#
loop_
_entity.id
_entity.type
_entity.pdbx_description
1 polymer ?
#
loop_
_entity_poly.entity_id
_entity_poly.type
_entity_poly.pdbx_seq_one_letter_code
_entity_poly.pdbx_strand_id
1 'polypeptide(L)'
;MIVCGTSSSDSVLPQVMYKLKKLGIKDTTVSLVIPSGYSFNLDGFSIYLTLAVVFIAQATGVHLSISDLLIILLITLFTSKGAHGIPASAIVVLAATLSSFPIIPAIGLVLILSIDWVIGIIRAVSNLIGNCVATLVIGSWEKDVDVQQVQRMLNDPNWAKSELVQTPPQLQPIDEKSIIY
;
A
#
# COMPACT_ATOMS: atom_id res chain seq x y z
N MET A 1 2.25 13.12 -6.98
CA MET A 1 0.88 13.63 -7.23
C MET A 1 -0.03 12.63 -7.96
N ILE A 2 0.51 11.67 -8.72
CA ILE A 2 -0.30 10.65 -9.41
C ILE A 2 -1.07 9.76 -8.41
N VAL A 3 -0.46 9.27 -7.33
CA VAL A 3 -1.14 8.46 -6.29
C VAL A 3 -2.31 9.18 -5.62
N CYS A 4 -2.16 10.48 -5.32
CA CYS A 4 -3.26 11.28 -4.77
C CYS A 4 -4.40 11.47 -5.77
N GLY A 5 -4.12 11.44 -7.08
CA GLY A 5 -5.10 11.59 -8.14
C GLY A 5 -5.74 10.27 -8.61
N THR A 6 -5.03 9.15 -8.53
CA THR A 6 -5.52 7.83 -8.99
C THR A 6 -5.99 6.92 -7.85
N SER A 7 -5.65 7.25 -6.60
CA SER A 7 -5.92 6.42 -5.41
C SER A 7 -5.42 4.96 -5.53
N SER A 8 -4.54 4.67 -6.49
CA SER A 8 -3.99 3.34 -6.74
C SER A 8 -2.47 3.39 -6.71
N SER A 9 -1.89 2.55 -5.86
CA SER A 9 -0.46 2.31 -5.77
C SER A 9 0.06 1.45 -6.93
N ASP A 10 -0.81 0.67 -7.60
CA ASP A 10 -0.45 -0.13 -8.78
C ASP A 10 0.01 0.76 -9.94
N SER A 11 -0.69 1.87 -10.16
CA SER A 11 -0.41 2.78 -11.27
C SER A 11 0.94 3.48 -11.18
N VAL A 12 1.57 3.49 -10.00
CA VAL A 12 2.86 4.13 -9.76
C VAL A 12 3.99 3.16 -9.46
N LEU A 13 3.69 1.86 -9.31
CA LEU A 13 4.69 0.84 -8.98
C LEU A 13 5.87 0.84 -9.98
N PRO A 14 5.66 0.85 -11.32
CA PRO A 14 6.77 0.88 -12.27
C PRO A 14 7.60 2.18 -12.18
N GLN A 15 6.94 3.32 -11.96
CA GLN A 15 7.61 4.61 -11.82
C GLN A 15 8.47 4.67 -10.55
N VAL A 16 7.98 4.10 -9.45
CA VAL A 16 8.70 4.04 -8.18
C VAL A 16 9.91 3.14 -8.28
N MET A 17 9.75 1.95 -8.89
CA MET A 17 10.87 1.04 -9.14
C MET A 17 11.93 1.68 -10.03
N TYR A 18 11.53 2.38 -11.10
CA TYR A 18 12.45 3.12 -11.96
C TYR A 18 13.22 4.21 -11.20
N LYS A 19 12.51 5.01 -10.39
CA LYS A 19 13.12 6.08 -9.59
C LYS A 19 14.10 5.55 -8.55
N LEU A 20 13.79 4.44 -7.88
CA LEU A 20 14.68 3.82 -6.89
C LEU A 20 15.94 3.23 -7.54
N LYS A 21 15.80 2.60 -8.72
CA LYS A 21 16.97 2.16 -9.51
C LYS A 21 17.86 3.34 -9.89
N LYS A 22 17.25 4.43 -10.37
CA LYS A 22 17.97 5.66 -10.75
C LYS A 22 18.62 6.38 -9.57
N LEU A 23 18.04 6.27 -8.38
CA LEU A 23 18.59 6.79 -7.12
C LEU A 23 19.93 6.11 -6.74
N GLY A 24 20.23 4.94 -7.31
CA GLY A 24 21.47 4.19 -7.05
C GLY A 24 21.26 2.88 -6.30
N ILE A 25 20.01 2.40 -6.17
CA ILE A 25 19.71 1.09 -5.59
C ILE A 25 19.79 0.02 -6.69
N LYS A 26 20.45 -1.09 -6.40
CA LYS A 26 20.59 -2.20 -7.35
C LYS A 26 19.24 -2.80 -7.76
N ASP A 27 19.16 -3.25 -9.01
CA ASP A 27 17.96 -3.81 -9.60
C ASP A 27 17.40 -4.98 -8.79
N THR A 28 18.28 -5.88 -8.33
CA THR A 28 17.92 -7.08 -7.56
C THR A 28 17.16 -6.73 -6.28
N THR A 29 17.60 -5.70 -5.55
CA THR A 29 16.94 -5.26 -4.32
C THR A 29 15.60 -4.60 -4.63
N VAL A 30 15.54 -3.70 -5.61
CA VAL A 30 14.30 -2.99 -5.97
C VAL A 30 13.24 -3.97 -6.49
N SER A 31 13.63 -4.87 -7.39
CA SER A 31 12.76 -5.85 -8.04
C SER A 31 12.24 -6.92 -7.06
N LEU A 32 12.87 -7.10 -5.90
CA LEU A 32 12.39 -8.00 -4.83
C LEU A 32 11.59 -7.26 -3.76
N VAL A 33 12.13 -6.16 -3.22
CA VAL A 33 11.57 -5.49 -2.03
C VAL A 33 10.32 -4.70 -2.36
N ILE A 34 10.26 -4.02 -3.52
CA ILE A 34 9.07 -3.21 -3.86
C ILE A 34 7.84 -4.08 -4.17
N PRO A 35 7.92 -5.13 -5.02
CA PRO A 35 6.76 -5.99 -5.27
C PRO A 35 6.34 -6.80 -4.03
N SER A 36 7.29 -7.31 -3.24
CA SER A 36 6.95 -8.04 -2.00
C SER A 36 6.36 -7.11 -0.95
N GLY A 37 6.96 -5.94 -0.71
CA GLY A 37 6.44 -4.93 0.19
C GLY A 37 5.07 -4.43 -0.25
N TYR A 38 4.80 -4.34 -1.55
CA TYR A 38 3.47 -3.97 -2.03
C TYR A 38 2.42 -4.99 -1.54
N SER A 39 2.62 -6.28 -1.85
CA SER A 39 1.71 -7.36 -1.48
C SER A 39 1.58 -7.58 0.03
N PHE A 40 2.66 -7.37 0.79
CA PHE A 40 2.71 -7.74 2.20
C PHE A 40 2.66 -6.56 3.18
N ASN A 41 2.97 -5.32 2.81
CA ASN A 41 2.87 -4.14 3.67
C ASN A 41 1.44 -3.55 3.63
N LEU A 42 0.46 -4.37 4.04
CA LEU A 42 -0.96 -4.02 4.11
C LEU A 42 -1.44 -3.79 5.55
N ASP A 43 -0.54 -3.55 6.49
CA ASP A 43 -0.89 -3.48 7.90
C ASP A 43 -1.82 -2.30 8.18
N GLY A 44 -1.65 -1.19 7.46
CA GLY A 44 -2.58 -0.06 7.48
C GLY A 44 -4.01 -0.40 7.04
N PHE A 45 -4.21 -1.44 6.22
CA PHE A 45 -5.55 -1.90 5.82
C PHE A 45 -6.22 -2.69 6.95
N SER A 46 -5.49 -3.62 7.58
CA SER A 46 -6.01 -4.40 8.72
C SER A 46 -6.34 -3.51 9.92
N ILE A 47 -5.46 -2.55 10.23
CA ILE A 47 -5.66 -1.58 11.30
C ILE A 47 -6.88 -0.71 11.00
N TYR A 48 -6.99 -0.20 9.77
CA TYR A 48 -8.14 0.59 9.36
C TYR A 48 -9.46 -0.17 9.50
N LEU A 49 -9.54 -1.39 9.00
CA LEU A 49 -10.76 -2.20 9.09
C LEU A 49 -11.13 -2.48 10.55
N THR A 50 -10.15 -2.83 11.39
CA THR A 50 -10.39 -3.08 12.82
C THR A 50 -10.91 -1.82 13.49
N LEU A 51 -10.27 -0.67 13.26
CA LEU A 51 -10.70 0.61 13.83
C LEU A 51 -12.08 1.04 13.32
N ALA A 52 -12.39 0.81 12.04
CA ALA A 52 -13.70 1.11 11.47
C ALA A 52 -14.81 0.26 12.12
N VAL A 53 -14.57 -1.03 12.34
CA VAL A 53 -15.52 -1.90 13.05
C VAL A 53 -15.73 -1.44 14.49
N VAL A 54 -14.64 -1.13 15.21
CA VAL A 54 -14.72 -0.60 16.59
C VAL A 54 -15.47 0.72 16.64
N PHE A 55 -15.20 1.63 15.70
CA PHE A 55 -15.89 2.90 15.58
C PHE A 55 -17.39 2.71 15.36
N ILE A 56 -17.79 1.82 14.44
CA ILE A 56 -19.21 1.53 14.20
C ILE A 56 -19.88 0.97 15.46
N ALA A 57 -19.22 0.03 16.15
CA ALA A 57 -19.75 -0.54 17.39
C ALA A 57 -19.97 0.55 18.45
N GLN A 58 -18.99 1.43 18.67
CA GLN A 58 -19.12 2.54 19.62
C GLN A 58 -20.20 3.55 19.21
N ALA A 59 -20.26 3.92 17.93
CA ALA A 59 -21.27 4.85 17.41
C ALA A 59 -22.70 4.29 17.49
N THR A 60 -22.86 2.97 17.49
CA THR A 60 -24.16 2.28 17.60
C THR A 60 -24.48 1.83 19.03
N GLY A 61 -23.61 2.14 20.00
CA GLY A 61 -23.81 1.76 21.41
C GLY A 61 -23.59 0.26 21.69
N VAL A 62 -22.95 -0.47 20.78
CA VAL A 62 -22.61 -1.89 20.94
C VAL A 62 -21.34 -2.02 21.76
N HIS A 63 -21.42 -2.77 22.86
CA HIS A 63 -20.26 -3.12 23.65
C HIS A 63 -19.51 -4.30 23.02
N LEU A 64 -18.25 -4.07 22.66
CA LEU A 64 -17.32 -5.12 22.22
C LEU A 64 -16.52 -5.65 23.41
N SER A 65 -16.47 -6.97 23.56
CA SER A 65 -15.55 -7.62 24.49
C SER A 65 -14.13 -7.67 23.92
N ILE A 66 -13.13 -7.94 24.78
CA ILE A 66 -11.74 -8.17 24.33
C ILE A 66 -11.69 -9.34 23.34
N SER A 67 -12.47 -10.39 23.56
CA SER A 67 -12.55 -11.53 22.64
C SER A 67 -13.07 -11.12 21.26
N ASP A 68 -14.12 -10.30 21.19
CA ASP A 68 -14.66 -9.83 19.91
C ASP A 68 -13.62 -9.00 19.16
N LEU A 69 -12.91 -8.12 19.85
CA LEU A 69 -11.84 -7.31 19.27
C LEU A 69 -10.72 -8.20 18.68
N LEU A 70 -10.32 -9.26 19.36
CA LEU A 70 -9.31 -10.20 18.87
C LEU A 70 -9.80 -10.98 17.64
N ILE A 71 -11.06 -11.40 17.61
CA ILE A 71 -11.62 -12.12 16.45
C ILE A 71 -11.75 -11.17 15.25
N ILE A 72 -12.23 -9.94 15.46
CA ILE A 72 -12.28 -8.91 14.43
C ILE A 72 -10.88 -8.62 13.88
N LEU A 73 -9.89 -8.47 14.75
CA LEU A 73 -8.50 -8.26 14.35
C LEU A 73 -7.98 -9.44 13.52
N LEU A 74 -8.24 -10.68 13.93
CA LEU A 74 -7.83 -11.87 13.18
C LEU A 74 -8.47 -11.95 11.81
N ILE A 75 -9.78 -11.71 11.71
CA ILE A 75 -10.51 -11.71 10.44
C ILE A 75 -9.96 -10.62 9.52
N THR A 76 -9.83 -9.40 10.03
CA THR A 76 -9.33 -8.27 9.22
C THR A 76 -7.86 -8.46 8.80
N LEU A 77 -7.01 -9.07 9.64
CA LEU A 77 -5.65 -9.46 9.28
C LEU A 77 -5.63 -10.53 8.19
N PHE A 78 -6.52 -11.51 8.26
CA PHE A 78 -6.59 -12.58 7.26
C PHE A 78 -7.12 -12.04 5.92
N THR A 79 -8.21 -11.26 5.96
CA THR A 79 -8.84 -10.70 4.76
C THR A 79 -7.99 -9.62 4.10
N SER A 80 -7.18 -8.86 4.84
CA SER A 80 -6.35 -7.79 4.28
C SER A 80 -5.37 -8.27 3.22
N LYS A 81 -4.73 -9.42 3.45
CA LYS A 81 -3.77 -10.01 2.50
C LYS A 81 -4.46 -10.46 1.21
N GLY A 82 -5.73 -10.89 1.30
CA GLY A 82 -6.54 -11.31 0.16
C GLY A 82 -7.15 -10.18 -0.66
N ALA A 83 -7.22 -8.96 -0.12
CA ALA A 83 -7.84 -7.80 -0.77
C ALA A 83 -6.86 -6.93 -1.59
N HIS A 84 -5.64 -7.42 -1.80
CA HIS A 84 -4.58 -6.68 -2.48
C HIS A 84 -4.90 -6.43 -3.96
N GLY A 85 -4.58 -5.24 -4.48
CA GLY A 85 -4.77 -4.88 -5.90
C GLY A 85 -6.19 -4.51 -6.32
N ILE A 86 -7.17 -4.46 -5.40
CA ILE A 86 -8.54 -4.03 -5.70
C ILE A 86 -8.77 -2.63 -5.11
N PRO A 87 -8.89 -1.57 -5.93
CA PRO A 87 -9.28 -0.24 -5.46
C PRO A 87 -10.63 -0.28 -4.75
N ALA A 88 -10.78 0.50 -3.67
CA ALA A 88 -12.01 0.58 -2.88
C ALA A 88 -12.53 -0.75 -2.28
N SER A 89 -11.67 -1.77 -2.14
CA SER A 89 -12.04 -3.05 -1.51
C SER A 89 -12.38 -2.95 -0.02
N ALA A 90 -11.97 -1.87 0.64
CA ALA A 90 -12.11 -1.70 2.08
C ALA A 90 -13.57 -1.74 2.54
N ILE A 91 -14.48 -1.04 1.85
CA ILE A 91 -15.92 -1.04 2.18
C ILE A 91 -16.53 -2.43 2.00
N VAL A 92 -16.15 -3.15 0.94
CA VAL A 92 -16.67 -4.50 0.67
C VAL A 92 -16.23 -5.47 1.76
N VAL A 93 -14.95 -5.42 2.14
CA VAL A 93 -14.41 -6.23 3.23
C VAL A 93 -15.05 -5.86 4.56
N LEU A 94 -15.26 -4.57 4.82
CA LEU A 94 -15.94 -4.09 6.03
C LEU A 94 -17.37 -4.63 6.09
N ALA A 95 -18.14 -4.53 5.01
CA ALA A 95 -19.50 -5.06 4.92
C ALA A 95 -19.54 -6.60 5.13
N ALA A 96 -18.58 -7.33 4.57
CA ALA A 96 -18.45 -8.77 4.78
C ALA A 96 -18.10 -9.11 6.25
N THR A 97 -17.24 -8.31 6.88
CA THR A 97 -16.87 -8.46 8.29
C THR A 97 -18.07 -8.21 9.20
N LEU A 98 -18.84 -7.13 8.97
CA LEU A 98 -20.06 -6.85 9.72
C LEU A 98 -21.12 -7.94 9.53
N SER A 99 -21.19 -8.56 8.34
CA SER A 99 -22.10 -9.69 8.08
C SER A 99 -21.74 -10.93 8.92
N SER A 100 -20.47 -11.06 9.32
CA SER A 100 -20.01 -12.12 10.24
C SER A 100 -20.24 -11.78 11.71
N PHE A 101 -20.53 -10.51 12.03
CA PHE A 101 -20.83 -10.02 13.38
C PHE A 101 -22.18 -9.30 13.41
N PRO A 102 -23.30 -10.04 13.42
CA PRO A 102 -24.65 -9.45 13.31
C PRO A 102 -25.02 -8.53 14.48
N ILE A 103 -24.26 -8.56 15.58
CA ILE A 103 -24.41 -7.62 16.70
C ILE A 103 -24.07 -6.19 16.31
N ILE A 104 -23.26 -5.99 15.27
CA ILE A 104 -22.86 -4.68 14.75
C ILE A 104 -23.78 -4.30 13.58
N PRO A 105 -24.57 -3.23 13.69
CA PRO A 105 -25.52 -2.85 12.64
C PRO A 105 -24.83 -2.47 11.33
N ALA A 106 -25.20 -3.14 10.23
CA ALA A 106 -24.68 -2.83 8.89
C ALA A 106 -24.97 -1.38 8.44
N ILE A 107 -26.02 -0.75 8.96
CA ILE A 107 -26.34 0.66 8.70
C ILE A 107 -25.20 1.61 9.11
N GLY A 108 -24.37 1.21 10.08
CA GLY A 108 -23.21 1.99 10.53
C GLY A 108 -22.12 2.14 9.45
N LEU A 109 -22.14 1.31 8.39
CA LEU A 109 -21.26 1.43 7.23
C LEU A 109 -21.37 2.81 6.57
N VAL A 110 -22.55 3.43 6.62
CA VAL A 110 -22.81 4.78 6.06
C VAL A 110 -21.91 5.84 6.68
N LEU A 111 -21.56 5.69 7.97
CA LEU A 111 -20.65 6.61 8.66
C LEU A 111 -19.21 6.55 8.11
N ILE A 112 -18.82 5.39 7.59
CA ILE A 112 -17.47 5.16 7.04
C ILE A 112 -17.40 5.53 5.56
N LEU A 113 -18.48 5.32 4.79
CA LEU A 113 -18.53 5.59 3.35
C LEU A 113 -18.03 6.99 2.98
N SER A 114 -18.39 8.01 3.77
CA SER A 114 -18.00 9.39 3.49
C SER A 114 -16.49 9.65 3.58
N ILE A 115 -15.78 8.87 4.39
CA ILE A 115 -14.35 9.09 4.68
C ILE A 115 -13.44 8.01 4.09
N ASP A 116 -13.99 6.84 3.72
CA ASP A 116 -13.25 5.68 3.24
C ASP A 116 -12.33 6.01 2.06
N TRP A 117 -12.80 6.83 1.11
CA TRP A 117 -12.00 7.24 -0.03
C TRP A 117 -10.77 8.05 0.36
N VAL A 118 -10.92 9.02 1.26
CA VAL A 118 -9.80 9.87 1.73
C VAL A 118 -8.79 9.04 2.51
N ILE A 119 -9.26 8.17 3.40
CA ILE A 119 -8.40 7.28 4.18
C ILE A 119 -7.70 6.27 3.27
N GLY A 120 -8.39 5.78 2.24
CA GLY A 120 -7.83 4.95 1.19
C GLY A 120 -6.62 5.58 0.52
N ILE A 121 -6.68 6.87 0.19
CA ILE A 121 -5.56 7.63 -0.37
C ILE A 121 -4.41 7.74 0.63
N ILE A 122 -4.69 8.13 1.88
CA ILE A 122 -3.65 8.28 2.92
C ILE A 122 -2.93 6.94 3.15
N ARG A 123 -3.67 5.84 3.21
CA ARG A 123 -3.13 4.49 3.36
C ARG A 123 -2.28 4.09 2.15
N ALA A 124 -2.76 4.32 0.93
CA ALA A 124 -2.01 4.02 -0.29
C ALA A 124 -0.68 4.78 -0.35
N VAL A 125 -0.70 6.08 0.00
CA VAL A 125 0.49 6.93 0.06
C VAL A 125 1.45 6.47 1.15
N SER A 126 0.94 6.18 2.35
CA SER A 126 1.76 5.75 3.49
C SER A 126 2.45 4.41 3.22
N ASN A 127 1.72 3.43 2.67
CA ASN A 127 2.28 2.14 2.27
C ASN A 127 3.36 2.29 1.21
N LEU A 128 3.12 3.17 0.21
CA LEU A 128 4.10 3.43 -0.83
C LEU A 128 5.39 4.04 -0.27
N ILE A 129 5.28 5.07 0.58
CA ILE A 129 6.42 5.69 1.24
C ILE A 129 7.18 4.66 2.09
N GLY A 130 6.46 3.86 2.87
CA GLY A 130 7.04 2.79 3.67
C GLY A 130 7.85 1.80 2.85
N ASN A 131 7.33 1.37 1.69
CA ASN A 131 8.04 0.45 0.79
C ASN A 131 9.28 1.09 0.15
N CYS A 132 9.23 2.36 -0.21
CA CYS A 132 10.41 3.11 -0.68
C CYS A 132 11.51 3.18 0.39
N VAL A 133 11.13 3.52 1.62
CA VAL A 133 12.07 3.60 2.76
C VAL A 133 12.64 2.22 3.08
N ALA A 134 11.80 1.19 3.13
CA ALA A 134 12.24 -0.19 3.34
C ALA A 134 13.25 -0.63 2.28
N THR A 135 13.02 -0.29 1.01
CA THR A 135 13.94 -0.62 -0.09
C THR A 135 15.31 0.06 0.10
N LEU A 136 15.33 1.31 0.56
CA LEU A 136 16.57 2.02 0.86
C LEU A 136 17.30 1.42 2.06
N VAL A 137 16.58 1.06 3.13
CA VAL A 137 17.16 0.44 4.33
C VAL A 137 17.74 -0.94 4.01
N ILE A 138 16.98 -1.81 3.34
CA ILE A 138 17.43 -3.14 2.94
C ILE A 138 18.61 -3.04 1.98
N GLY A 139 18.53 -2.16 0.97
CA GLY A 139 19.66 -1.94 0.07
C GLY A 139 20.91 -1.43 0.79
N SER A 140 20.76 -0.57 1.81
CA SER A 140 21.90 -0.10 2.60
C SER A 140 22.49 -1.21 3.47
N TRP A 141 21.65 -2.10 4.01
CA TRP A 141 22.09 -3.26 4.79
C TRP A 141 22.85 -4.27 3.92
N GLU A 142 22.34 -4.57 2.73
CA GLU A 142 22.96 -5.48 1.76
C GLU A 142 24.14 -4.85 1.00
N LYS A 143 24.46 -3.56 1.25
CA LYS A 143 25.47 -2.77 0.50
C LYS A 143 25.19 -2.70 -1.01
N ASP A 144 23.92 -2.79 -1.39
CA ASP A 144 23.40 -2.71 -2.75
C ASP A 144 22.93 -1.27 -3.11
N VAL A 145 23.44 -0.27 -2.38
CA VAL A 145 23.13 1.16 -2.57
C VAL A 145 24.41 1.95 -2.83
N ASP A 146 24.46 2.66 -3.96
CA ASP A 146 25.48 3.68 -4.20
C ASP A 146 25.16 4.94 -3.39
N VAL A 147 25.67 4.99 -2.16
CA VAL A 147 25.48 6.10 -1.23
C VAL A 147 25.95 7.44 -1.83
N GLN A 148 26.99 7.45 -2.67
CA GLN A 148 27.49 8.67 -3.30
C GLN A 148 26.52 9.17 -4.37
N GLN A 149 25.90 8.26 -5.14
CA GLN A 149 24.84 8.62 -6.08
C GLN A 149 23.59 9.10 -5.36
N VAL A 150 23.16 8.43 -4.29
CA VAL A 150 22.02 8.84 -3.46
C VAL A 150 22.24 10.26 -2.93
N GLN A 151 23.40 10.54 -2.32
CA GLN A 151 23.72 11.87 -1.80
C GLN A 151 23.77 12.92 -2.91
N ARG A 152 24.37 12.60 -4.07
CA ARG A 152 24.40 13.51 -5.23
C ARG A 152 22.99 13.86 -5.70
N MET A 153 22.11 12.87 -5.80
CA MET A 153 20.71 13.12 -6.19
C MET A 153 19.97 13.90 -5.11
N LEU A 154 20.00 13.48 -3.84
CA LEU A 154 19.30 14.20 -2.77
C LEU A 154 19.75 15.66 -2.59
N ASN A 155 21.02 15.97 -2.89
CA ASN A 155 21.56 17.33 -2.85
C ASN A 155 21.19 18.19 -4.07
N ASP A 156 20.69 17.59 -5.16
CA ASP A 156 20.17 18.33 -6.31
C ASP A 156 18.69 18.69 -6.05
N PRO A 157 18.31 19.95 -5.84
CA PRO A 157 16.90 20.29 -5.63
C PRO A 157 16.02 20.09 -6.89
N ASN A 158 16.63 19.82 -8.05
CA ASN A 158 15.93 19.75 -9.34
C ASN A 158 15.85 18.35 -9.95
N TRP A 159 16.57 17.33 -9.47
CA TRP A 159 16.51 15.98 -10.06
C TRP A 159 15.08 15.40 -10.04
N ALA A 160 14.32 15.68 -8.98
CA ALA A 160 12.96 15.20 -8.84
C ALA A 160 11.99 15.93 -9.80
N LYS A 161 12.32 17.18 -10.20
CA LYS A 161 11.51 18.01 -11.12
C LYS A 161 11.83 17.73 -12.59
N SER A 162 13.09 17.51 -12.95
CA SER A 162 13.49 17.14 -14.32
C SER A 162 12.88 15.82 -14.79
N GLU A 163 12.57 14.95 -13.83
CA GLU A 163 11.90 13.66 -14.02
C GLU A 163 10.38 13.75 -14.29
N LEU A 164 9.68 14.81 -13.87
CA LEU A 164 8.24 14.96 -14.14
C LEU A 164 7.96 15.23 -15.64
N VAL A 165 9.00 15.56 -16.40
CA VAL A 165 8.95 15.85 -17.84
C VAL A 165 9.30 14.61 -18.68
N GLN A 166 9.90 13.57 -18.08
CA GLN A 166 10.25 12.34 -18.80
C GLN A 166 9.14 11.29 -18.62
N THR A 167 8.45 10.97 -19.72
CA THR A 167 7.51 9.85 -19.79
C THR A 167 8.22 8.56 -19.34
N PRO A 168 7.66 7.75 -18.42
CA PRO A 168 8.31 6.51 -18.02
C PRO A 168 8.54 5.63 -19.25
N PRO A 169 9.69 4.93 -19.35
CA PRO A 169 9.90 3.99 -20.45
C PRO A 169 8.81 2.93 -20.38
N GLN A 170 8.12 2.70 -21.50
CA GLN A 170 7.19 1.60 -21.63
C GLN A 170 7.94 0.32 -21.27
N LEU A 171 7.44 -0.44 -20.28
CA LEU A 171 7.92 -1.79 -20.01
C LEU A 171 7.87 -2.54 -21.35
N GLN A 172 9.04 -2.91 -21.88
CA GLN A 172 9.10 -3.71 -23.08
C GLN A 172 8.33 -5.00 -22.81
N PRO A 173 7.49 -5.47 -23.76
CA PRO A 173 6.82 -6.76 -23.62
C PRO A 173 7.88 -7.81 -23.31
N ILE A 174 7.61 -8.64 -22.29
CA ILE A 174 8.43 -9.83 -22.03
C ILE A 174 8.38 -10.63 -23.32
N ASP A 175 9.53 -10.83 -23.96
CA ASP A 175 9.63 -11.60 -25.19
C ASP A 175 9.21 -13.05 -24.88
N GLU A 176 7.99 -13.41 -25.26
CA GLU A 176 7.39 -14.74 -25.02
C GLU A 176 8.26 -15.88 -25.56
N LYS A 177 9.23 -15.58 -26.44
CA LYS A 177 10.18 -16.54 -26.98
C LYS A 177 11.29 -16.97 -26.01
N SER A 178 11.49 -16.28 -24.89
CA SER A 178 12.52 -16.64 -23.91
C SER A 178 12.04 -17.58 -22.79
N ILE A 179 10.76 -18.00 -22.82
CA ILE A 179 10.13 -18.88 -21.80
C ILE A 179 10.02 -20.34 -22.29
N ILE A 180 10.38 -20.61 -23.55
CA ILE A 180 10.32 -21.96 -24.12
C ILE A 180 11.71 -22.37 -24.62
N TYR A 181 12.66 -22.60 -23.71
CA TYR A 181 13.79 -23.53 -23.86
C TYR A 181 14.25 -24.02 -22.49
#